data_AF-A0A8K0KBI9-F1
#
_entry.id   AF-A0A8K0KBI9-F1
#
_cell.length_a   1.000
_cell.length_b   1.000
_cell.length_c   1.000
_cell.angle_alpha   90.00
_cell.angle_beta   90.00
_cell.angle_gamma   90.00
#
_symmetry.space_group_name_H-M   'P 1'
#
loop_
_entity.id
_entity.type
_entity.pdbx_description
1 polymer ?
#
loop_
_entity_poly.entity_id
_entity_poly.type
_entity_poly.pdbx_seq_one_letter_code
_entity_poly.pdbx_strand_id
1 'polypeptide(L)'
;MYKYLNSGAGGIGGLFVHSRHLNPGSGEVKALHGWWSNKAETRFKMPHHLEPDVGASSFKISNPSPWNAILNIASLEIFEEVTMKRLIEKQRLLTGYMELLLTKELKPYGVGIITPQNPNERGCQLSIKIPPNTLETTAKHLHSFGVVFDVRYPDVIRVAPVPLYNSYLDVLKFVKAMSSVLSRIAYAVVSQLQIHDQDVDDALIIVKSRKDREDYIHTEDVIKEIQKHGKEIAVILLMGVHYYTGQLMDIEAITKAAHNEGCIIGWDLAHAIGNVELKMHDWGADFGIWCTYKVSFTL
;
A
#
# COMPACT_ATOMS: atom_id res chain seq x y z
N MET A 1 -16.46 -13.93 8.28
CA MET A 1 -17.23 -13.60 7.06
C MET A 1 -16.85 -12.22 6.53
N TYR A 2 -17.03 -11.12 7.30
CA TYR A 2 -16.98 -9.73 6.81
C TYR A 2 -15.93 -9.39 5.73
N LYS A 3 -14.65 -9.73 5.92
CA LYS A 3 -13.55 -9.34 4.99
C LYS A 3 -13.64 -9.90 3.56
N TYR A 4 -14.30 -11.04 3.36
CA TYR A 4 -14.24 -11.78 2.09
C TYR A 4 -15.61 -12.23 1.55
N LEU A 5 -16.58 -12.46 2.43
CA LEU A 5 -17.97 -12.82 2.09
C LEU A 5 -18.92 -11.61 2.24
N ASN A 6 -18.42 -10.41 1.96
CA ASN A 6 -19.15 -9.14 1.82
C ASN A 6 -20.16 -8.79 2.94
N SER A 7 -19.96 -9.34 4.14
CA SER A 7 -20.84 -9.18 5.30
C SER A 7 -20.43 -7.94 6.12
N GLY A 8 -21.39 -7.23 6.72
CA GLY A 8 -21.15 -5.99 7.47
C GLY A 8 -20.85 -6.19 8.97
N ALA A 9 -20.67 -5.09 9.69
CA ALA A 9 -20.79 -5.08 11.15
C ALA A 9 -22.23 -5.47 11.55
N GLY A 10 -22.40 -6.38 12.50
CA GLY A 10 -23.71 -6.99 12.80
C GLY A 10 -24.24 -7.95 11.71
N GLY A 11 -23.46 -8.22 10.66
CA GLY A 11 -23.77 -9.21 9.63
C GLY A 11 -23.64 -10.64 10.13
N ILE A 12 -24.06 -11.61 9.29
CA ILE A 12 -23.94 -13.03 9.63
C ILE A 12 -22.46 -13.44 9.74
N GLY A 13 -22.18 -14.28 10.74
CA GLY A 13 -20.93 -15.01 10.93
C GLY A 13 -21.14 -16.51 10.71
N GLY A 14 -20.05 -17.23 10.42
CA GLY A 14 -20.07 -18.68 10.25
C GLY A 14 -19.51 -19.38 11.49
N LEU A 15 -20.12 -20.50 11.86
CA LEU A 15 -19.63 -21.43 12.88
C LEU A 15 -19.46 -22.81 12.24
N PHE A 16 -18.28 -23.43 12.41
CA PHE A 16 -18.08 -24.84 12.11
C PHE A 16 -18.32 -25.66 13.38
N VAL A 17 -19.10 -26.72 13.27
CA VAL A 17 -19.28 -27.73 14.33
C VAL A 17 -18.93 -29.10 13.77
N HIS A 18 -17.92 -29.75 14.34
CA HIS A 18 -17.53 -31.09 13.92
C HIS A 18 -18.59 -32.12 14.32
N SER A 19 -18.91 -33.04 13.41
CA SER A 19 -19.80 -34.19 13.61
C SER A 19 -19.69 -34.91 14.96
N ARG A 20 -18.48 -35.02 15.53
CA ARG A 20 -18.23 -35.65 16.84
C ARG A 20 -18.89 -34.95 18.04
N HIS A 21 -19.45 -33.76 17.85
CA HIS A 21 -20.14 -32.96 18.88
C HIS A 21 -21.65 -32.82 18.61
N LEU A 22 -22.18 -33.59 17.65
CA LEU A 22 -23.59 -33.53 17.22
C LEU A 22 -24.45 -34.65 17.84
N ASN A 23 -23.86 -35.54 18.64
CA ASN A 23 -24.54 -36.68 19.26
C ASN A 23 -24.80 -36.43 20.75
N PRO A 24 -25.99 -36.77 21.28
CA PRO A 24 -26.20 -36.83 22.73
C PRO A 24 -25.21 -37.81 23.38
N GLY A 25 -24.53 -37.38 24.44
CA GLY A 25 -23.56 -38.22 25.18
C GLY A 25 -22.14 -38.25 24.62
N SER A 26 -21.87 -37.75 23.40
CA SER A 26 -20.49 -37.44 23.00
C SER A 26 -19.99 -36.20 23.74
N GLY A 27 -18.83 -36.30 24.39
CA GLY A 27 -18.43 -35.39 25.45
C GLY A 27 -18.35 -33.88 25.14
N GLU A 28 -18.65 -33.11 26.19
CA GLU A 28 -18.06 -31.81 26.56
C GLU A 28 -18.41 -30.54 25.78
N VAL A 29 -19.06 -30.58 24.60
CA VAL A 29 -19.56 -29.35 23.96
C VAL A 29 -20.96 -28.99 24.48
N LYS A 30 -21.01 -28.17 25.53
CA LYS A 30 -22.24 -27.54 26.04
C LYS A 30 -22.66 -26.39 25.12
N ALA A 31 -23.51 -26.69 24.14
CA ALA A 31 -24.11 -25.67 23.28
C ALA A 31 -25.08 -24.77 24.08
N LEU A 32 -25.05 -23.46 23.80
CA LEU A 32 -26.17 -22.59 24.16
C LEU A 32 -27.29 -22.84 23.16
N HIS A 33 -28.35 -23.53 23.61
CA HIS A 33 -29.53 -23.74 22.79
C HIS A 33 -30.53 -22.58 22.95
N GLY A 34 -31.26 -22.27 21.88
CA GLY A 34 -32.34 -21.30 21.90
C GLY A 34 -33.51 -21.76 21.02
N TRP A 35 -34.44 -20.85 20.73
CA TRP A 35 -35.67 -21.19 20.00
C TRP A 35 -35.37 -21.84 18.63
N TRP A 36 -34.39 -21.31 17.89
CA TRP A 36 -34.00 -21.81 16.57
C TRP A 36 -33.09 -23.05 16.58
N SER A 37 -32.69 -23.53 17.76
CA SER A 37 -32.03 -24.82 17.95
C SER A 37 -33.00 -25.98 17.77
N ASN A 38 -34.32 -25.73 17.85
CA ASN A 38 -35.34 -26.76 17.70
C ASN A 38 -35.58 -27.15 16.24
N LYS A 39 -35.99 -28.41 16.03
CA LYS A 39 -36.42 -28.97 14.73
C LYS A 39 -37.30 -28.02 13.95
N ALA A 40 -37.10 -28.00 12.63
CA ALA A 40 -37.71 -27.02 11.75
C ALA A 40 -39.26 -27.04 11.78
N GLU A 41 -39.83 -28.21 12.02
CA GLU A 41 -41.26 -28.57 11.97
C GLU A 41 -41.99 -28.42 13.32
N THR A 42 -41.27 -28.43 14.45
CA THR A 42 -41.87 -28.37 15.80
C THR A 42 -41.57 -27.08 16.57
N ARG A 43 -40.55 -26.31 16.19
CA ARG A 43 -40.17 -25.04 16.86
C ARG A 43 -41.31 -24.01 17.03
N PHE A 44 -42.26 -23.94 16.09
CA PHE A 44 -43.42 -23.04 16.20
C PHE A 44 -44.57 -23.59 17.05
N LYS A 45 -44.50 -24.85 17.48
CA LYS A 45 -45.45 -25.47 18.44
C LYS A 45 -45.09 -25.18 19.90
N MET A 46 -43.95 -24.51 20.14
CA MET A 46 -43.45 -24.09 21.45
C MET A 46 -43.50 -25.19 22.55
N PRO A 47 -42.91 -26.37 22.32
CA PRO A 47 -42.86 -27.42 23.33
C PRO A 47 -42.12 -26.97 24.60
N HIS A 48 -42.51 -27.53 25.76
CA HIS A 48 -41.85 -27.26 27.04
C HIS A 48 -40.46 -27.93 27.19
N HIS A 49 -40.10 -28.81 26.25
CA HIS A 49 -38.79 -29.45 26.15
C HIS A 49 -38.09 -29.06 24.84
N LEU A 50 -36.75 -29.02 24.86
CA LEU A 50 -35.95 -28.79 23.65
C LEU A 50 -35.96 -30.04 22.75
N GLU A 51 -36.33 -29.88 21.49
CA GLU A 51 -36.17 -30.91 20.45
C GLU A 51 -35.09 -30.48 19.45
N PRO A 52 -33.81 -30.74 19.70
CA PRO A 52 -32.73 -30.20 18.87
C PRO A 52 -32.83 -30.64 17.40
N ASP A 53 -32.63 -29.69 16.50
CA ASP A 53 -32.53 -29.85 15.05
C ASP A 53 -31.25 -30.62 14.69
N VAL A 54 -31.26 -31.32 13.55
CA VAL A 54 -30.19 -32.28 13.22
C VAL A 54 -28.88 -31.55 12.90
N GLY A 55 -27.82 -31.98 13.59
CA GLY A 55 -26.46 -31.51 13.36
C GLY A 55 -26.22 -30.06 13.78
N ALA A 56 -25.41 -29.33 13.01
CA ALA A 56 -24.96 -27.97 13.37
C ALA A 56 -26.12 -26.96 13.54
N SER A 57 -27.31 -27.26 13.00
CA SER A 57 -28.53 -26.51 13.27
C SER A 57 -28.88 -26.38 14.75
N SER A 58 -28.58 -27.37 15.59
CA SER A 58 -28.84 -27.31 17.03
C SER A 58 -28.12 -26.16 17.76
N PHE A 59 -27.16 -25.49 17.11
CA PHE A 59 -26.39 -24.36 17.65
C PHE A 59 -26.99 -22.98 17.25
N LYS A 60 -28.11 -22.93 16.51
CA LYS A 60 -28.79 -21.69 16.10
C LYS A 60 -29.63 -21.09 17.23
N ILE A 61 -29.08 -20.23 18.08
CA ILE A 61 -29.81 -19.66 19.24
C ILE A 61 -31.12 -18.96 18.84
N SER A 62 -31.10 -18.10 17.81
CA SER A 62 -32.23 -17.25 17.41
C SER A 62 -32.40 -17.18 15.88
N ASN A 63 -33.48 -16.53 15.44
CA ASN A 63 -33.76 -16.28 14.03
C ASN A 63 -32.63 -15.44 13.39
N PRO A 64 -31.98 -15.90 12.31
CA PRO A 64 -31.10 -15.05 11.54
C PRO A 64 -31.90 -13.91 10.88
N SER A 65 -31.32 -12.71 10.79
CA SER A 65 -31.92 -11.60 10.03
C SER A 65 -32.13 -12.03 8.56
N PRO A 66 -33.38 -12.03 8.03
CA PRO A 66 -33.64 -12.46 6.66
C PRO A 66 -32.89 -11.61 5.63
N TRP A 67 -32.78 -10.30 5.87
CA TRP A 67 -31.99 -9.39 5.04
C TRP A 67 -30.50 -9.76 5.03
N ASN A 68 -29.92 -10.06 6.19
CA ASN A 68 -28.52 -10.48 6.26
C ASN A 68 -28.31 -11.84 5.58
N ALA A 69 -29.29 -12.75 5.64
CA ALA A 69 -29.26 -14.05 4.98
C ALA A 69 -29.26 -13.90 3.45
N ILE A 70 -30.20 -13.12 2.90
CA ILE A 70 -30.30 -12.84 1.45
C ILE A 70 -28.98 -12.24 0.91
N LEU A 71 -28.41 -11.25 1.61
CA LEU A 71 -27.14 -10.64 1.22
C LEU A 71 -25.94 -11.62 1.28
N ASN A 72 -25.95 -12.57 2.21
CA ASN A 72 -24.90 -13.60 2.27
C ASN A 72 -25.10 -14.68 1.19
N ILE A 73 -26.33 -15.03 0.81
CA ILE A 73 -26.63 -15.97 -0.29
C ILE A 73 -26.03 -15.45 -1.60
N ALA A 74 -26.32 -14.20 -1.98
CA ALA A 74 -25.76 -13.59 -3.19
C ALA A 74 -24.21 -13.54 -3.19
N SER A 75 -23.57 -13.43 -2.02
CA SER A 75 -22.12 -13.54 -1.91
C SER A 75 -21.61 -14.98 -1.97
N LEU A 76 -22.40 -15.98 -1.59
CA LEU A 76 -22.01 -17.39 -1.62
C LEU A 76 -22.14 -17.98 -3.03
N GLU A 77 -23.14 -17.58 -3.81
CA GLU A 77 -23.34 -17.96 -5.22
C GLU A 77 -22.08 -17.63 -6.06
N ILE A 78 -21.50 -16.43 -5.86
CA ILE A 78 -20.24 -16.01 -6.51
C ILE A 78 -19.05 -16.92 -6.11
N PHE A 79 -19.00 -17.36 -4.84
CA PHE A 79 -17.94 -18.25 -4.37
C PHE A 79 -18.12 -19.69 -4.87
N GLU A 80 -19.36 -20.12 -5.12
CA GLU A 80 -19.69 -21.40 -5.74
C GLU A 80 -19.29 -21.41 -7.22
N GLU A 81 -19.64 -20.38 -8.00
CA GLU A 81 -19.29 -20.25 -9.41
C GLU A 81 -17.75 -20.20 -9.63
N VAL A 82 -17.05 -19.35 -8.86
CA VAL A 82 -15.60 -19.20 -9.01
C VAL A 82 -14.85 -20.40 -8.44
N THR A 83 -15.41 -21.08 -7.42
CA THR A 83 -14.81 -22.16 -6.63
C THR A 83 -13.59 -21.77 -5.79
N MET A 84 -13.45 -22.38 -4.61
CA MET A 84 -12.29 -22.19 -3.73
C MET A 84 -10.94 -22.53 -4.39
N LYS A 85 -10.91 -23.46 -5.36
CA LYS A 85 -9.68 -23.83 -6.07
C LYS A 85 -9.13 -22.64 -6.88
N ARG A 86 -9.93 -22.07 -7.79
CA ARG A 86 -9.51 -20.92 -8.61
C ARG A 86 -9.20 -19.68 -7.75
N LEU A 87 -9.93 -19.49 -6.65
CA LEU A 87 -9.65 -18.42 -5.68
C LEU A 87 -8.25 -18.55 -5.07
N ILE A 88 -7.85 -19.74 -4.64
CA ILE A 88 -6.51 -20.00 -4.07
C ILE A 88 -5.41 -19.89 -5.14
N GLU A 89 -5.68 -20.37 -6.36
CA GLU A 89 -4.76 -20.25 -7.50
C GLU A 89 -4.51 -18.76 -7.87
N LYS A 90 -5.57 -17.97 -8.07
CA LYS A 90 -5.44 -16.52 -8.31
C LYS A 90 -4.82 -15.80 -7.11
N GLN A 91 -5.14 -16.18 -5.88
CA GLN A 91 -4.53 -15.60 -4.67
C GLN A 91 -3.02 -15.75 -4.66
N ARG A 92 -2.52 -16.97 -4.89
CA ARG A 92 -1.08 -17.26 -4.90
C ARG A 92 -0.34 -16.44 -5.96
N LEU A 93 -0.90 -16.36 -7.17
CA LEU A 93 -0.34 -15.56 -8.26
C LEU A 93 -0.38 -14.05 -7.96
N LEU A 94 -1.50 -13.53 -7.45
CA LEU A 94 -1.70 -12.09 -7.23
C LEU A 94 -0.89 -11.56 -6.04
N THR A 95 -0.84 -12.31 -4.93
CA THR A 95 0.03 -12.00 -3.78
C THR A 95 1.51 -12.17 -4.12
N GLY A 96 1.88 -13.21 -4.87
CA GLY A 96 3.26 -13.41 -5.35
C GLY A 96 3.72 -12.33 -6.32
N TYR A 97 2.83 -11.84 -7.20
CA TYR A 97 3.10 -10.69 -8.05
C TYR A 97 3.32 -9.40 -7.25
N MET A 98 2.52 -9.18 -6.20
CA MET A 98 2.71 -8.03 -5.29
C MET A 98 4.05 -8.13 -4.55
N GLU A 99 4.39 -9.28 -3.98
CA GLU A 99 5.69 -9.52 -3.35
C GLU A 99 6.86 -9.30 -4.33
N LEU A 100 6.76 -9.80 -5.56
CA LEU A 100 7.79 -9.66 -6.59
C LEU A 100 8.04 -8.19 -6.94
N LEU A 101 6.98 -7.41 -7.13
CA LEU A 101 7.08 -5.98 -7.43
C LEU A 101 7.63 -5.20 -6.23
N LEU A 102 7.10 -5.40 -5.02
CA LEU A 102 7.62 -4.77 -3.80
C LEU A 102 9.11 -5.07 -3.58
N THR A 103 9.51 -6.33 -3.77
CA THR A 103 10.90 -6.79 -3.57
C THR A 103 11.86 -6.25 -4.64
N LYS A 104 11.40 -6.08 -5.89
CA LYS A 104 12.22 -5.55 -6.98
C LYS A 104 12.29 -4.01 -7.00
N GLU A 105 11.16 -3.34 -6.81
CA GLU A 105 11.08 -1.89 -6.96
C GLU A 105 11.29 -1.13 -5.65
N LEU A 106 10.88 -1.68 -4.49
CA LEU A 106 10.82 -0.90 -3.25
C LEU A 106 11.82 -1.30 -2.17
N LYS A 107 12.37 -2.52 -2.22
CA LYS A 107 13.44 -2.96 -1.31
C LYS A 107 14.65 -2.00 -1.26
N PRO A 108 15.07 -1.32 -2.36
CA PRO A 108 16.13 -0.31 -2.29
C PRO A 108 15.81 0.91 -1.41
N TYR A 109 14.52 1.23 -1.23
CA TYR A 109 14.04 2.32 -0.38
C TYR A 109 13.67 1.86 1.04
N GLY A 110 14.28 0.76 1.53
CA GLY A 110 14.08 0.25 2.89
C GLY A 110 12.76 -0.48 3.13
N VAL A 111 11.91 -0.67 2.12
CA VAL A 111 10.63 -1.38 2.28
C VAL A 111 10.88 -2.88 2.50
N GLY A 112 10.33 -3.40 3.60
CA GLY A 112 10.39 -4.82 3.97
C GLY A 112 9.05 -5.54 3.83
N ILE A 113 9.08 -6.87 3.87
CA ILE A 113 7.87 -7.71 3.96
C ILE A 113 8.06 -8.61 5.18
N ILE A 114 7.10 -8.56 6.12
CA ILE A 114 7.10 -9.32 7.38
C ILE A 114 6.36 -10.66 7.21
N THR A 115 5.37 -10.71 6.31
CA THR A 115 4.65 -11.96 5.99
C THR A 115 5.62 -12.99 5.39
N PRO A 116 5.55 -14.28 5.77
CA PRO A 116 6.42 -15.33 5.23
C PRO A 116 6.44 -15.38 3.70
N GLN A 117 7.61 -15.68 3.13
CA GLN A 117 7.80 -15.79 1.69
C GLN A 117 7.20 -17.07 1.11
N ASN A 118 7.14 -18.17 1.88
CA ASN A 118 6.54 -19.43 1.47
C ASN A 118 5.03 -19.24 1.16
N PRO A 119 4.55 -19.47 -0.08
CA PRO A 119 3.15 -19.29 -0.44
C PRO A 119 2.17 -20.28 0.23
N ASN A 120 2.66 -21.23 1.02
CA ASN A 120 1.86 -22.13 1.85
C ASN A 120 1.71 -21.65 3.31
N GLU A 121 2.50 -20.65 3.74
CA GLU A 121 2.51 -20.11 5.12
C GLU A 121 1.77 -18.75 5.22
N ARG A 122 1.14 -18.29 4.15
CA ARG A 122 0.43 -17.00 4.09
C ARG A 122 -0.88 -17.07 3.32
N GLY A 123 -1.80 -16.17 3.68
CA GLY A 123 -2.98 -15.83 2.86
C GLY A 123 -2.69 -14.72 1.85
N CYS A 124 -3.74 -13.99 1.45
CA CYS A 124 -3.60 -12.89 0.48
C CYS A 124 -2.88 -11.63 1.01
N GLN A 125 -2.85 -11.45 2.34
CA GLN A 125 -2.39 -10.22 3.00
C GLN A 125 -0.88 -10.20 3.22
N LEU A 126 -0.20 -9.16 2.72
CA LEU A 126 1.18 -8.85 3.07
C LEU A 126 1.23 -7.76 4.14
N SER A 127 2.03 -7.98 5.18
CA SER A 127 2.41 -6.98 6.18
C SER A 127 3.71 -6.36 5.69
N ILE A 128 3.63 -5.13 5.21
CA ILE A 128 4.71 -4.40 4.55
C ILE A 128 5.32 -3.47 5.59
N LYS A 129 6.62 -3.60 5.82
CA LYS A 129 7.37 -2.67 6.68
C LYS A 129 7.76 -1.45 5.85
N ILE A 130 7.37 -0.28 6.33
CA ILE A 130 7.67 1.04 5.78
C ILE A 130 8.91 1.60 6.51
N PRO A 131 9.76 2.43 5.89
CA PRO A 131 10.85 3.09 6.61
C PRO A 131 10.33 3.93 7.79
N PRO A 132 11.05 4.00 8.92
CA PRO A 132 10.69 4.85 10.05
C PRO A 132 10.38 6.29 9.61
N ASN A 133 9.46 6.95 10.31
CA ASN A 133 9.09 8.36 10.08
C ASN A 133 8.57 8.67 8.65
N THR A 134 8.22 7.66 7.85
CA THR A 134 7.59 7.84 6.52
C THR A 134 6.22 7.19 6.40
N LEU A 135 5.71 6.57 7.48
CA LEU A 135 4.44 5.83 7.52
C LEU A 135 3.25 6.73 7.19
N GLU A 136 3.16 7.88 7.84
CA GLU A 136 2.08 8.85 7.71
C GLU A 136 2.04 9.46 6.32
N THR A 137 3.18 9.87 5.79
CA THR A 137 3.32 10.45 4.44
C THR A 137 3.03 9.41 3.36
N THR A 138 3.55 8.20 3.50
CA THR A 138 3.22 7.07 2.62
C THR A 138 1.71 6.76 2.67
N ALA A 139 1.09 6.78 3.85
CA ALA A 139 -0.33 6.50 4.01
C ALA A 139 -1.23 7.61 3.42
N LYS A 140 -0.94 8.89 3.72
CA LYS A 140 -1.59 10.07 3.12
C LYS A 140 -1.56 9.99 1.58
N HIS A 141 -0.40 9.64 1.02
CA HIS A 141 -0.21 9.50 -0.43
C HIS A 141 -0.97 8.31 -1.03
N LEU A 142 -0.89 7.12 -0.41
CA LEU A 142 -1.63 5.97 -0.90
C LEU A 142 -3.16 6.18 -0.84
N HIS A 143 -3.66 6.92 0.16
CA HIS A 143 -5.07 7.29 0.24
C HIS A 143 -5.50 8.29 -0.85
N SER A 144 -4.65 9.23 -1.29
CA SER A 144 -5.01 10.13 -2.41
C SER A 144 -5.10 9.39 -3.75
N PHE A 145 -4.37 8.28 -3.90
CA PHE A 145 -4.52 7.32 -5.00
C PHE A 145 -5.70 6.33 -4.81
N GLY A 146 -6.55 6.54 -3.81
CA GLY A 146 -7.73 5.72 -3.53
C GLY A 146 -7.43 4.33 -2.94
N VAL A 147 -6.20 4.07 -2.49
CA VAL A 147 -5.83 2.79 -1.89
C VAL A 147 -6.32 2.74 -0.44
N VAL A 148 -7.04 1.67 -0.08
CA VAL A 148 -7.53 1.42 1.28
C VAL A 148 -6.77 0.24 1.89
N PHE A 149 -6.23 0.44 3.09
CA PHE A 149 -5.36 -0.50 3.80
C PHE A 149 -5.43 -0.28 5.32
N ASP A 150 -4.87 -1.19 6.09
CA ASP A 150 -4.84 -1.13 7.56
C ASP A 150 -3.43 -0.72 8.04
N VAL A 151 -3.34 0.41 8.75
CA VAL A 151 -2.10 0.92 9.34
C VAL A 151 -1.86 0.27 10.70
N ARG A 152 -0.59 -0.05 10.99
CA ARG A 152 -0.12 -0.60 12.26
C ARG A 152 1.17 0.10 12.68
N TYR A 153 1.03 1.04 13.61
CA TYR A 153 2.15 1.72 14.25
C TYR A 153 3.14 0.72 14.89
N PRO A 154 4.45 1.02 14.90
CA PRO A 154 5.06 2.27 14.44
C PRO A 154 5.33 2.35 12.93
N ASP A 155 5.40 1.24 12.20
CA ASP A 155 6.05 1.20 10.88
C ASP A 155 5.47 0.19 9.87
N VAL A 156 4.24 -0.30 10.04
CA VAL A 156 3.65 -1.35 9.18
C VAL A 156 2.37 -0.92 8.47
N ILE A 157 2.28 -1.23 7.18
CA ILE A 157 1.06 -1.18 6.36
C ILE A 157 0.62 -2.60 6.01
N ARG A 158 -0.67 -2.92 6.19
CA ARG A 158 -1.25 -4.23 5.83
C ARG A 158 -2.18 -4.10 4.62
N VAL A 159 -1.74 -4.67 3.50
CA VAL A 159 -2.45 -4.66 2.20
C VAL A 159 -2.80 -6.08 1.79
N ALA A 160 -4.01 -6.28 1.28
CA ALA A 160 -4.55 -7.59 0.90
C ALA A 160 -5.20 -7.52 -0.49
N PRO A 161 -4.49 -7.84 -1.59
CA PRO A 161 -5.11 -8.00 -2.90
C PRO A 161 -6.09 -9.18 -2.88
N VAL A 162 -7.39 -8.89 -2.85
CA VAL A 162 -8.45 -9.90 -2.74
C VAL A 162 -8.71 -10.52 -4.12
N PRO A 163 -8.70 -11.85 -4.26
CA PRO A 163 -8.77 -12.50 -5.58
C PRO A 163 -10.02 -12.18 -6.40
N LEU A 164 -11.16 -11.89 -5.77
CA LEU A 164 -12.39 -11.52 -6.49
C LEU A 164 -12.35 -10.08 -7.01
N TYR A 165 -11.83 -9.15 -6.21
CA TYR A 165 -12.04 -7.70 -6.42
C TYR A 165 -10.83 -6.97 -7.01
N ASN A 166 -9.64 -7.60 -7.01
CA ASN A 166 -8.43 -6.98 -7.54
C ASN A 166 -7.88 -7.70 -8.78
N SER A 167 -7.32 -6.89 -9.68
CA SER A 167 -6.55 -7.32 -10.84
C SER A 167 -5.04 -7.15 -10.61
N TYR A 168 -4.22 -7.73 -11.48
CA TYR A 168 -2.78 -7.46 -11.49
C TYR A 168 -2.46 -5.99 -11.76
N LEU A 169 -3.31 -5.27 -12.52
CA LEU A 169 -3.16 -3.85 -12.77
C LEU A 169 -3.35 -3.02 -11.48
N ASP A 170 -4.22 -3.43 -10.57
CA ASP A 170 -4.43 -2.69 -9.31
C ASP A 170 -3.27 -2.91 -8.33
N VAL A 171 -2.67 -4.11 -8.34
CA VAL A 171 -1.40 -4.38 -7.65
C VAL A 171 -0.26 -3.54 -8.25
N LEU A 172 -0.18 -3.41 -9.57
CA LEU A 172 0.82 -2.58 -10.23
C LEU A 172 0.62 -1.08 -9.89
N LYS A 173 -0.61 -0.56 -9.95
CA LYS A 173 -0.95 0.82 -9.53
C LYS A 173 -0.52 1.06 -8.09
N PHE A 174 -0.83 0.14 -7.17
CA PHE A 174 -0.44 0.23 -5.76
C PHE A 174 1.08 0.33 -5.59
N VAL A 175 1.85 -0.55 -6.24
CA VAL A 175 3.33 -0.50 -6.12
C VAL A 175 3.91 0.74 -6.80
N LYS A 176 3.33 1.24 -7.90
CA LYS A 176 3.74 2.52 -8.51
C LYS A 176 3.39 3.73 -7.64
N ALA A 177 2.26 3.73 -6.93
CA ALA A 177 1.92 4.75 -5.96
C ALA A 177 2.92 4.75 -4.78
N MET A 178 3.22 3.57 -4.20
CA MET A 178 4.29 3.44 -3.19
C MET A 178 5.66 3.88 -3.73
N SER A 179 6.01 3.51 -4.97
CA SER A 179 7.27 3.91 -5.61
C SER A 179 7.35 5.43 -5.70
N SER A 180 6.32 6.10 -6.22
CA SER A 180 6.35 7.55 -6.42
C SER A 180 6.72 8.34 -5.16
N VAL A 181 6.15 8.03 -4.00
CA VAL A 181 6.45 8.69 -2.71
C VAL A 181 7.83 8.33 -2.13
N LEU A 182 8.35 7.13 -2.40
CA LEU A 182 9.66 6.68 -1.88
C LEU A 182 10.85 7.02 -2.80
N SER A 183 10.61 7.26 -4.09
CA SER A 183 11.57 6.87 -5.14
C SER A 183 12.87 7.66 -5.29
N ARG A 184 13.11 8.76 -4.56
CA ARG A 184 14.10 9.79 -4.95
C ARG A 184 14.73 10.58 -3.80
N ILE A 185 15.61 11.52 -4.18
CA ILE A 185 15.93 12.81 -3.53
C ILE A 185 15.16 13.08 -2.24
N ALA A 186 13.82 13.17 -2.27
CA ALA A 186 13.01 13.37 -1.06
C ALA A 186 13.39 12.41 0.08
N TYR A 187 13.54 11.11 -0.15
CA TYR A 187 14.01 10.15 0.86
C TYR A 187 15.43 10.44 1.35
N ALA A 188 16.36 10.80 0.45
CA ALA A 188 17.72 11.15 0.84
C ALA A 188 17.75 12.41 1.72
N VAL A 189 17.07 13.48 1.29
CA VAL A 189 16.93 14.74 2.04
C VAL A 189 16.21 14.50 3.36
N VAL A 190 15.07 13.80 3.38
CA VAL A 190 14.32 13.45 4.61
C VAL A 190 15.18 12.66 5.58
N SER A 191 15.97 11.69 5.12
CA SER A 191 16.89 10.96 6.00
C SER A 191 17.98 11.85 6.62
N GLN A 192 18.46 12.88 5.90
CA GLN A 192 19.39 13.86 6.48
C GLN A 192 18.69 14.81 7.46
N LEU A 193 17.51 15.34 7.10
CA LEU A 193 16.69 16.18 8.00
C LEU A 193 16.43 15.47 9.33
N GLN A 194 16.06 14.19 9.29
CA GLN A 194 15.81 13.37 10.48
C GLN A 194 17.07 12.98 11.25
N ILE A 195 18.24 12.91 10.62
CA ILE A 195 19.54 12.74 11.30
C ILE A 195 19.97 14.04 12.02
N HIS A 196 19.41 15.18 11.62
CA HIS A 196 19.66 16.51 12.21
C HIS A 196 18.47 17.03 13.04
N ASP A 197 17.58 16.15 13.51
CA ASP A 197 16.41 16.46 14.35
C ASP A 197 15.50 17.57 13.79
N GLN A 198 15.41 17.71 12.45
CA GLN A 198 14.53 18.68 11.78
C GLN A 198 13.17 18.06 11.46
N ASP A 199 12.09 18.83 11.62
CA ASP A 199 10.76 18.42 11.13
C ASP A 199 10.70 18.47 9.59
N VAL A 200 10.05 17.48 9.00
CA VAL A 200 9.96 17.33 7.54
C VAL A 200 8.88 18.22 6.93
N ASP A 201 7.76 18.45 7.62
CA ASP A 201 6.67 19.27 7.09
C ASP A 201 7.04 20.78 7.12
N ASP A 202 7.99 21.19 7.99
CA ASP A 202 8.56 22.55 8.04
C ASP A 202 9.81 22.73 7.15
N ALA A 203 10.74 21.77 7.10
CA ALA A 203 12.05 21.96 6.46
C ALA A 203 12.16 21.47 5.00
N LEU A 204 11.17 20.76 4.45
CA LEU A 204 11.23 20.19 3.09
C LEU A 204 10.47 21.02 2.04
N ILE A 205 11.18 21.86 1.30
CA ILE A 205 10.62 22.62 0.18
C ILE A 205 10.55 21.73 -1.08
N ILE A 206 9.36 21.60 -1.66
CA ILE A 206 9.10 20.81 -2.88
C ILE A 206 8.53 21.70 -3.98
N VAL A 207 9.29 21.92 -5.06
CA VAL A 207 8.79 22.57 -6.27
C VAL A 207 7.81 21.63 -6.99
N LYS A 208 6.64 22.15 -7.36
CA LYS A 208 5.55 21.42 -8.04
C LYS A 208 5.32 22.00 -9.42
N SER A 209 4.76 21.20 -10.34
CA SER A 209 4.34 21.70 -11.65
C SER A 209 3.07 22.56 -11.55
N ARG A 210 2.81 23.37 -12.59
CA ARG A 210 1.81 24.46 -12.54
C ARG A 210 0.34 23.98 -12.55
N LYS A 211 0.05 22.76 -12.99
CA LYS A 211 -1.33 22.23 -13.20
C LYS A 211 -1.39 20.70 -13.12
N ASP A 212 -2.57 20.15 -12.83
CA ASP A 212 -2.91 18.71 -12.80
C ASP A 212 -2.72 17.93 -14.13
N ARG A 213 -2.14 18.56 -15.16
CA ARG A 213 -1.86 17.97 -16.49
C ARG A 213 -0.51 18.40 -17.09
N GLU A 214 0.33 19.09 -16.32
CA GLU A 214 1.71 19.40 -16.72
C GLU A 214 2.63 18.53 -15.86
N ASP A 215 3.18 17.45 -16.44
CA ASP A 215 4.07 16.52 -15.73
C ASP A 215 5.50 17.07 -15.51
N TYR A 216 5.79 18.25 -16.07
CA TYR A 216 7.12 18.89 -16.11
C TYR A 216 7.15 20.21 -15.33
N ILE A 217 8.35 20.64 -14.92
CA ILE A 217 8.55 21.79 -14.02
C ILE A 217 9.16 22.95 -14.82
N HIS A 218 8.64 24.17 -14.69
CA HIS A 218 9.19 25.33 -15.42
C HIS A 218 10.37 25.94 -14.64
N THR A 219 11.42 26.35 -15.33
CA THR A 219 12.65 26.91 -14.72
C THR A 219 12.34 28.12 -13.85
N GLU A 220 11.42 28.98 -14.28
CA GLU A 220 11.01 30.18 -13.53
C GLU A 220 10.36 29.83 -12.19
N ASP A 221 9.68 28.69 -12.05
CA ASP A 221 9.07 28.28 -10.79
C ASP A 221 10.14 27.83 -9.78
N VAL A 222 11.16 27.11 -10.25
CA VAL A 222 12.32 26.71 -9.42
C VAL A 222 13.05 27.96 -8.93
N ILE A 223 13.36 28.90 -9.83
CA ILE A 223 14.04 30.16 -9.50
C ILE A 223 13.20 30.99 -8.52
N LYS A 224 11.87 31.04 -8.70
CA LYS A 224 10.96 31.78 -7.81
C LYS A 224 10.91 31.20 -6.40
N GLU A 225 10.87 29.88 -6.25
CA GLU A 225 10.88 29.26 -4.91
C GLU A 225 12.26 29.42 -4.22
N ILE A 226 13.35 29.40 -4.98
CA ILE A 226 14.70 29.76 -4.48
C ILE A 226 14.70 31.21 -3.97
N GLN A 227 14.27 32.20 -4.79
CA GLN A 227 14.21 33.62 -4.39
C GLN A 227 13.26 33.88 -3.20
N LYS A 228 12.25 33.04 -3.02
CA LYS A 228 11.27 33.13 -1.93
C LYS A 228 11.77 32.59 -0.59
N HIS A 229 12.67 31.61 -0.61
CA HIS A 229 13.15 30.89 0.58
C HIS A 229 14.68 30.88 0.75
N GLY A 230 15.45 31.55 -0.10
CA GLY A 230 16.89 31.28 -0.24
C GLY A 230 17.72 31.39 1.06
N LYS A 231 17.36 32.33 1.94
CA LYS A 231 18.02 32.52 3.25
C LYS A 231 17.68 31.45 4.30
N GLU A 232 16.68 30.62 4.02
CA GLU A 232 16.22 29.48 4.83
C GLU A 232 16.78 28.15 4.25
N ILE A 233 17.21 28.15 2.97
CA ILE A 233 17.68 26.96 2.26
C ILE A 233 19.18 26.73 2.52
N ALA A 234 19.49 25.67 3.28
CA ALA A 234 20.86 25.21 3.47
C ALA A 234 21.45 24.51 2.22
N VAL A 235 20.68 23.62 1.59
CA VAL A 235 21.10 22.84 0.40
C VAL A 235 19.93 22.62 -0.55
N ILE A 236 20.17 22.84 -1.85
CA ILE A 236 19.28 22.47 -2.95
C ILE A 236 19.80 21.17 -3.57
N LEU A 237 18.91 20.20 -3.80
CA LEU A 237 19.24 18.96 -4.51
C LEU A 237 18.21 18.68 -5.61
N LEU A 238 18.62 18.80 -6.87
CA LEU A 238 17.75 18.68 -8.05
C LEU A 238 18.25 17.64 -9.04
N MET A 239 17.38 17.17 -9.94
CA MET A 239 17.75 16.24 -11.01
C MET A 239 18.22 17.02 -12.23
N GLY A 240 19.40 16.70 -12.78
CA GLY A 240 19.84 17.29 -14.06
C GLY A 240 18.93 16.86 -15.21
N VAL A 241 18.51 15.59 -15.22
CA VAL A 241 17.47 15.06 -16.12
C VAL A 241 16.40 14.34 -15.29
N HIS A 242 15.15 14.79 -15.41
CA HIS A 242 14.01 14.23 -14.69
C HIS A 242 13.55 12.89 -15.28
N TYR A 243 13.75 11.83 -14.52
CA TYR A 243 13.67 10.39 -14.85
C TYR A 243 12.35 9.78 -15.42
N TYR A 244 11.37 10.60 -15.81
CA TYR A 244 10.01 10.15 -16.17
C TYR A 244 9.46 10.97 -17.33
N THR A 245 9.60 12.30 -17.25
CA THR A 245 9.36 13.20 -18.39
C THR A 245 10.54 13.27 -19.35
N GLY A 246 11.72 12.82 -18.95
CA GLY A 246 12.98 13.01 -19.69
C GLY A 246 13.48 14.46 -19.70
N GLN A 247 12.86 15.35 -18.92
CA GLN A 247 13.15 16.78 -18.93
C GLN A 247 14.58 17.07 -18.46
N LEU A 248 15.39 17.68 -19.33
CA LEU A 248 16.61 18.38 -18.94
C LEU A 248 16.23 19.67 -18.20
N MET A 249 16.79 19.88 -17.01
CA MET A 249 16.65 21.13 -16.25
C MET A 249 17.69 22.16 -16.72
N ASP A 250 17.37 23.45 -16.60
CA ASP A 250 18.34 24.53 -16.84
C ASP A 250 19.32 24.64 -15.66
N ILE A 251 20.33 23.78 -15.69
CA ILE A 251 21.35 23.67 -14.63
C ILE A 251 22.08 25.00 -14.42
N GLU A 252 22.34 25.75 -15.50
CA GLU A 252 23.07 27.02 -15.44
C GLU A 252 22.25 28.14 -14.79
N ALA A 253 21.00 28.35 -15.22
CA ALA A 253 20.15 29.40 -14.66
C ALA A 253 19.76 29.12 -13.20
N ILE A 254 19.46 27.84 -12.88
CA ILE A 254 19.06 27.44 -11.52
C ILE A 254 20.25 27.51 -10.56
N THR A 255 21.46 27.15 -10.98
CA THR A 255 22.67 27.26 -10.14
C THR A 255 23.01 28.72 -9.86
N LYS A 256 22.93 29.60 -10.86
CA LYS A 256 23.11 31.05 -10.66
C LYS A 256 22.04 31.65 -9.73
N ALA A 257 20.79 31.20 -9.81
CA ALA A 257 19.74 31.63 -8.90
C ALA A 257 20.00 31.19 -7.44
N ALA A 258 20.46 29.96 -7.22
CA ALA A 258 20.86 29.46 -5.91
C ALA A 258 21.98 30.30 -5.29
N HIS A 259 23.05 30.54 -6.05
CA HIS A 259 24.22 31.30 -5.57
C HIS A 259 23.91 32.78 -5.30
N ASN A 260 22.99 33.40 -6.03
CA ASN A 260 22.55 34.77 -5.77
C ASN A 260 21.89 34.94 -4.38
N GLU A 261 21.22 33.90 -3.87
CA GLU A 261 20.63 33.89 -2.52
C GLU A 261 21.57 33.28 -1.45
N GLY A 262 22.73 32.75 -1.86
CA GLY A 262 23.71 32.11 -0.98
C GLY A 262 23.47 30.63 -0.68
N CYS A 263 22.56 29.96 -1.40
CA CYS A 263 22.27 28.54 -1.24
C CYS A 263 23.36 27.65 -1.87
N ILE A 264 23.74 26.56 -1.20
CA ILE A 264 24.54 25.48 -1.80
C ILE A 264 23.63 24.66 -2.73
N ILE A 265 24.10 24.30 -3.94
CA ILE A 265 23.32 23.49 -4.90
C ILE A 265 24.08 22.28 -5.45
N GLY A 266 23.44 21.11 -5.31
CA GLY A 266 23.90 19.85 -5.86
C GLY A 266 22.94 19.24 -6.87
N TRP A 267 23.49 18.42 -7.78
CA TRP A 267 22.73 17.80 -8.87
C TRP A 267 22.83 16.27 -8.88
N ASP A 268 21.68 15.59 -8.94
CA ASP A 268 21.57 14.19 -9.36
C ASP A 268 21.73 14.13 -10.88
N LEU A 269 22.92 13.69 -11.31
CA LEU A 269 23.33 13.54 -12.70
C LEU A 269 23.16 12.11 -13.20
N ALA A 270 22.53 11.21 -12.43
CA ALA A 270 22.44 9.77 -12.74
C ALA A 270 21.59 9.43 -13.98
N HIS A 271 20.92 10.42 -14.59
CA HIS A 271 20.23 10.36 -15.88
C HIS A 271 20.73 11.41 -16.90
N ALA A 272 21.76 12.19 -16.53
CA ALA A 272 22.29 13.31 -17.32
C ALA A 272 23.72 13.05 -17.82
N ILE A 273 24.58 12.48 -16.97
CA ILE A 273 25.99 12.20 -17.32
C ILE A 273 26.07 11.25 -18.53
N GLY A 274 26.82 11.62 -19.56
CA GLY A 274 26.92 10.85 -20.82
C GLY A 274 25.62 10.77 -21.64
N ASN A 275 24.60 11.56 -21.30
CA ASN A 275 23.31 11.63 -22.02
C ASN A 275 23.06 13.06 -22.56
N VAL A 276 23.51 14.09 -21.84
CA VAL A 276 23.46 15.50 -22.25
C VAL A 276 24.83 16.16 -22.09
N GLU A 277 25.05 17.33 -22.70
CA GLU A 277 26.22 18.16 -22.40
C GLU A 277 26.11 18.67 -20.95
N LEU A 278 27.20 18.59 -20.18
CA LEU A 278 27.27 19.05 -18.79
C LEU A 278 28.54 19.85 -18.56
N LYS A 279 28.39 21.12 -18.17
CA LYS A 279 29.50 22.04 -17.87
C LYS A 279 29.52 22.40 -16.39
N MET A 280 29.45 21.39 -15.52
CA MET A 280 29.21 21.56 -14.08
C MET A 280 30.16 22.56 -13.39
N HIS A 281 31.42 22.64 -13.84
CA HIS A 281 32.39 23.63 -13.35
C HIS A 281 32.07 25.06 -13.83
N ASP A 282 31.90 25.25 -15.14
CA ASP A 282 31.62 26.56 -15.75
C ASP A 282 30.26 27.13 -15.32
N TRP A 283 29.31 26.23 -15.01
CA TRP A 283 27.99 26.54 -14.45
C TRP A 283 28.01 26.81 -12.95
N GLY A 284 29.12 26.55 -12.25
CA GLY A 284 29.30 26.84 -10.83
C GLY A 284 28.63 25.87 -9.86
N ALA A 285 28.30 24.63 -10.27
CA ALA A 285 27.61 23.69 -9.37
C ALA A 285 28.52 23.19 -8.25
N ASP A 286 28.06 23.29 -6.99
CA ASP A 286 28.87 22.94 -5.81
C ASP A 286 29.19 21.44 -5.73
N PHE A 287 28.24 20.59 -6.14
CA PHE A 287 28.47 19.14 -6.28
C PHE A 287 27.56 18.47 -7.32
N GLY A 288 28.00 17.30 -7.78
CA GLY A 288 27.23 16.43 -8.67
C GLY A 288 27.41 14.97 -8.29
N ILE A 289 26.32 14.18 -8.33
CA ILE A 289 26.30 12.77 -7.94
C ILE A 289 25.78 11.94 -9.11
N TRP A 290 26.47 10.85 -9.46
CA TRP A 290 26.04 9.93 -10.51
C TRP A 290 26.48 8.49 -10.23
N CYS A 291 26.12 7.57 -11.13
CA CYS A 291 26.45 6.15 -11.04
C CYS A 291 27.08 5.68 -12.35
N THR A 292 28.32 5.18 -12.31
CA THR A 292 29.04 4.66 -13.48
C THR A 292 28.34 3.47 -14.13
N TYR A 293 27.66 2.63 -13.34
CA TYR A 293 26.95 1.43 -13.83
C TYR A 293 25.63 1.72 -14.58
N LYS A 294 25.11 2.96 -14.57
CA LYS A 294 23.89 3.32 -15.31
C LYS A 294 24.15 3.68 -16.77
N VAL A 295 25.36 4.14 -17.09
CA VAL A 295 25.69 4.76 -18.39
C VAL A 295 26.66 3.86 -19.14
N SER A 296 26.14 2.71 -19.59
CA SER A 296 26.92 1.73 -20.34
C SER A 296 26.47 1.72 -21.80
N PHE A 297 27.06 2.62 -22.59
CA PHE A 297 27.20 2.37 -24.01
C PHE A 297 28.32 1.34 -24.20
N THR A 298 27.96 0.18 -24.73
CA THR A 298 28.96 -0.70 -25.35
C THR A 298 29.33 -0.09 -26.69
N LEU A 299 30.62 0.09 -26.95
CA LEU A 299 31.17 0.46 -28.27
C LEU A 299 31.15 -0.74 -29.23
#